data_AF-A0A9R0K6I0-F1
#
_entry.id   AF-A0A9R0K6I0-F1
#
_cell.length_a   1.000
_cell.length_b   1.000
_cell.length_c   1.000
_cell.angle_alpha   90.00
_cell.angle_beta   90.00
_cell.angle_gamma   90.00
#
_symmetry.space_group_name_H-M   'P 1'
#
loop_
_entity.id
_entity.type
_entity.pdbx_description
1 polymer ?
#
loop_
_entity_poly.entity_id
_entity_poly.type
_entity_poly.pdbx_seq_one_letter_code
_entity_poly.pdbx_strand_id
1 'polypeptide(L)'
;MASDQEEDEFLGFSDDEGDGTNSDSDYDDDEATQNAVSEVNAHQIGDFEQNQQLPDLNEVGQEYAQECEVGPQHTSGISDNHSVPFLFDLNMPTQQEFPPSPIHQTETEQNHHKPRTPRINNELRLEILLFLLLRKEKHSDELIHGTNRQAVIKFGYTRKTIRLIWQRALAHKAAMDSYFYDSKYHNCGRKRIQVTYESIASIAMGDRTTIIDLARMLNLSPTTVWRMVKRKQIKPHSSPLNPGISEECKMARMKWVLGLLMDYSIPNDPTYYIMYDFIHINEKWFYLTQKSQRVYLANNEPFPHRKGKSRTKIPKFMFMAAVARPRWGQDGQCEWDGKLGIFPFTDAVAAKRTSKNRVKGTIETKPIKSVNQIATRAMLINYLIPAIKEKWPPHEGERVIYIIQDNAKAHILQNDQEWQQHYKQDGFTLILTQQPANSPDCNILDLGFFRSIQSLMHKKMPKTVEDLSGAVTEAYNELHAKTLSNVWMSLQYVGNEILKHKGDNDYQLPHNKKKILEDEGNLPEQVKAPRWAVNECKQLVDEWRANQ
;
A
#
# COMPACT_ATOMS: atom_id res chain seq x y z
N MET A 1 0.71 -24.60 -35.59
CA MET A 1 1.08 -23.20 -35.85
C MET A 1 -0.12 -22.31 -35.56
N ALA A 2 -0.19 -21.82 -34.33
CA ALA A 2 -0.84 -20.58 -33.88
C ALA A 2 -0.42 -20.45 -32.42
N SER A 3 0.41 -19.45 -32.17
CA SER A 3 1.24 -19.23 -30.99
C SER A 3 0.45 -18.71 -29.78
N ASP A 4 0.51 -19.49 -28.72
CA ASP A 4 0.86 -19.12 -27.34
C ASP A 4 0.98 -17.61 -27.04
N GLN A 5 0.04 -17.12 -26.22
CA GLN A 5 0.23 -15.97 -25.33
C GLN A 5 0.11 -16.49 -23.90
N GLU A 6 1.25 -16.93 -23.36
CA GLU A 6 1.49 -17.01 -21.93
C GLU A 6 1.80 -15.61 -21.43
N GLU A 7 1.10 -15.14 -20.40
CA GLU A 7 1.63 -14.20 -19.40
C GLU A 7 0.59 -13.99 -18.29
N ASP A 8 0.94 -14.45 -17.08
CA ASP A 8 1.06 -13.61 -15.88
C ASP A 8 1.16 -14.52 -14.65
N GLU A 9 2.36 -15.06 -14.42
CA GLU A 9 2.75 -15.57 -13.12
C GLU A 9 2.83 -14.40 -12.13
N PHE A 10 1.87 -14.39 -11.21
CA PHE A 10 1.84 -13.51 -10.05
C PHE A 10 2.87 -14.01 -9.03
N LEU A 11 4.08 -13.46 -9.06
CA LEU A 11 5.06 -13.59 -7.98
C LEU A 11 5.08 -12.32 -7.15
N GLY A 12 4.62 -12.45 -5.91
CA GLY A 12 4.79 -11.44 -4.87
C GLY A 12 6.28 -11.25 -4.56
N PHE A 13 6.74 -10.01 -4.62
CA PHE A 13 8.09 -9.66 -4.20
C PHE A 13 8.01 -9.02 -2.81
N SER A 14 8.44 -9.79 -1.82
CA SER A 14 8.99 -9.27 -0.57
C SER A 14 10.43 -8.84 -0.85
N ASP A 15 10.79 -7.62 -0.49
CA ASP A 15 12.20 -7.22 -0.38
C ASP A 15 12.77 -7.92 0.85
N ASP A 16 13.27 -9.13 0.64
CA ASP A 16 13.93 -9.94 1.66
C ASP A 16 15.29 -9.32 2.02
N GLU A 17 15.35 -8.68 3.20
CA GLU A 17 16.59 -8.29 3.87
C GLU A 17 17.18 -9.50 4.61
N GLY A 18 17.73 -10.44 3.85
CA GLY A 18 18.56 -11.51 4.40
C GLY A 18 20.00 -11.02 4.61
N ASP A 19 20.33 -10.63 5.84
CA ASP A 19 21.69 -10.31 6.25
C ASP A 19 22.51 -11.60 6.37
N GLY A 20 23.40 -11.83 5.39
CA GLY A 20 24.34 -12.93 5.42
C GLY A 20 25.45 -12.61 6.41
N THR A 21 25.47 -13.33 7.53
CA THR A 21 26.58 -13.35 8.48
C THR A 21 27.88 -13.71 7.76
N ASN A 22 28.79 -12.74 7.63
CA ASN A 22 30.16 -12.98 7.20
C ASN A 22 30.92 -13.66 8.34
N SER A 23 31.26 -14.94 8.16
CA SER A 23 32.41 -15.56 8.81
C SER A 23 33.45 -15.85 7.73
N ASP A 24 34.28 -14.85 7.40
CA ASP A 24 35.51 -15.07 6.65
C ASP A 24 36.64 -15.21 7.68
N SER A 25 37.11 -16.44 7.88
CA SER A 25 38.41 -16.73 8.47
C SER A 25 39.38 -17.06 7.35
N ASP A 26 40.26 -16.12 7.02
CA ASP A 26 41.42 -16.33 6.17
C ASP A 26 42.43 -17.22 6.93
N TYR A 27 42.79 -18.36 6.34
CA TYR A 27 44.07 -19.02 6.58
C TYR A 27 44.62 -19.52 5.25
N ASP A 28 45.75 -18.94 4.84
CA ASP A 28 46.70 -19.51 3.90
C ASP A 28 47.26 -20.82 4.49
N ASP A 29 47.36 -21.89 3.70
CA ASP A 29 48.60 -22.67 3.57
C ASP A 29 48.54 -23.71 2.45
N ASP A 30 49.67 -23.78 1.74
CA ASP A 30 50.03 -24.72 0.69
C ASP A 30 50.46 -26.10 1.25
N GLU A 31 50.42 -27.09 0.37
CA GLU A 31 51.24 -28.32 0.32
C GLU A 31 50.92 -29.59 1.17
N ALA A 32 50.79 -30.69 0.39
CA ALA A 32 51.46 -31.99 0.54
C ALA A 32 50.82 -33.16 1.33
N THR A 33 50.34 -34.12 0.52
CA THR A 33 50.53 -35.61 0.59
C THR A 33 50.01 -36.48 1.75
N GLN A 34 49.16 -37.43 1.34
CA GLN A 34 49.18 -38.89 1.56
C GLN A 34 48.77 -39.53 2.92
N ASN A 35 47.79 -40.44 2.77
CA ASN A 35 47.68 -41.83 3.27
C ASN A 35 46.65 -42.20 4.37
N ALA A 36 45.98 -43.34 4.06
CA ALA A 36 45.34 -44.36 4.90
C ALA A 36 44.01 -44.01 5.62
N VAL A 37 42.85 -44.52 5.21
CA VAL A 37 42.28 -45.90 5.33
C VAL A 37 41.89 -46.29 6.77
N SER A 38 40.58 -46.53 6.97
CA SER A 38 39.86 -47.54 7.81
C SER A 38 38.59 -46.89 8.41
N GLU A 39 37.39 -47.25 7.95
CA GLU A 39 36.55 -48.41 8.29
C GLU A 39 35.60 -48.21 9.51
N VAL A 40 34.30 -48.15 9.19
CA VAL A 40 33.11 -48.75 9.83
C VAL A 40 33.11 -49.08 11.33
N ASN A 41 32.10 -48.60 12.07
CA ASN A 41 30.84 -49.30 12.43
C ASN A 41 30.20 -48.83 13.76
N ALA A 42 28.88 -49.02 13.82
CA ALA A 42 27.91 -48.52 14.80
C ALA A 42 27.77 -49.33 16.11
N HIS A 43 26.79 -48.90 16.95
CA HIS A 43 26.17 -49.49 18.18
C HIS A 43 26.66 -48.86 19.52
N GLN A 44 25.88 -48.54 20.57
CA GLN A 44 24.44 -48.59 20.91
C GLN A 44 24.27 -48.04 22.37
N ILE A 45 23.02 -47.78 22.81
CA ILE A 45 22.48 -47.82 24.21
C ILE A 45 22.60 -46.58 25.12
N GLY A 46 21.47 -46.19 25.73
CA GLY A 46 21.42 -45.58 27.07
C GLY A 46 20.17 -44.76 27.42
N ASP A 47 19.09 -45.43 27.84
CA ASP A 47 17.85 -44.89 28.44
C ASP A 47 18.06 -44.00 29.68
N PHE A 48 17.10 -43.10 29.97
CA PHE A 48 16.53 -42.94 31.32
C PHE A 48 15.17 -42.21 31.28
N GLU A 49 14.10 -42.94 31.62
CA GLU A 49 12.76 -42.43 31.97
C GLU A 49 12.74 -41.92 33.43
N GLN A 50 11.84 -40.98 33.76
CA GLN A 50 10.93 -41.15 34.90
C GLN A 50 9.67 -40.28 34.82
N ASN A 51 8.55 -40.96 35.02
CA ASN A 51 7.14 -40.57 35.02
C ASN A 51 6.70 -39.71 36.22
N GLN A 52 5.53 -39.05 36.06
CA GLN A 52 4.30 -39.12 36.91
C GLN A 52 3.51 -37.79 36.77
N GLN A 53 2.17 -37.69 36.80
CA GLN A 53 1.01 -38.55 36.52
C GLN A 53 -0.22 -37.61 36.62
N LEU A 54 -1.22 -37.80 35.77
CA LEU A 54 -2.54 -37.13 35.78
C LEU A 54 -3.35 -37.41 37.07
N PRO A 55 -4.46 -36.69 37.32
CA PRO A 55 -5.76 -37.25 36.92
C PRO A 55 -6.76 -36.25 36.32
N ASP A 56 -7.60 -36.82 35.46
CA ASP A 56 -8.85 -36.33 34.89
C ASP A 56 -10.04 -36.77 35.77
N LEU A 57 -11.18 -36.07 35.74
CA LEU A 57 -12.55 -36.57 36.02
C LEU A 57 -13.63 -35.45 35.88
N ASN A 58 -14.35 -35.49 34.75
CA ASN A 58 -15.82 -35.45 34.51
C ASN A 58 -16.84 -34.57 35.28
N GLU A 59 -17.72 -33.99 34.44
CA GLU A 59 -19.20 -33.79 34.50
C GLU A 59 -19.85 -32.88 35.55
N VAL A 60 -20.66 -31.90 35.09
CA VAL A 60 -22.15 -31.87 35.12
C VAL A 60 -22.64 -30.59 34.40
N GLY A 61 -23.64 -30.73 33.53
CA GLY A 61 -24.26 -29.62 32.78
C GLY A 61 -25.37 -28.88 33.53
N GLN A 62 -25.86 -27.79 32.93
CA GLN A 62 -27.23 -27.32 33.10
C GLN A 62 -27.64 -26.38 31.94
N GLU A 63 -28.66 -26.81 31.22
CA GLU A 63 -29.48 -26.04 30.28
C GLU A 63 -30.35 -25.03 31.04
N TYR A 64 -30.57 -23.85 30.45
CA TYR A 64 -31.87 -23.17 30.52
C TYR A 64 -32.16 -22.50 29.18
N ALA A 65 -33.28 -22.88 28.58
CA ALA A 65 -33.90 -22.26 27.42
C ALA A 65 -35.21 -21.58 27.85
N GLN A 66 -35.50 -20.41 27.28
CA GLN A 66 -36.83 -19.88 26.87
C GLN A 66 -36.59 -18.51 26.22
N GLU A 67 -36.78 -18.34 24.90
CA GLU A 67 -38.03 -17.93 24.23
C GLU A 67 -38.52 -16.54 24.70
N CYS A 68 -38.90 -15.55 23.90
CA CYS A 68 -39.12 -15.30 22.47
C CYS A 68 -39.15 -13.76 22.33
N GLU A 69 -38.79 -13.18 21.17
CA GLU A 69 -39.68 -12.25 20.43
C GLU A 69 -39.03 -11.72 19.15
N VAL A 70 -39.88 -11.60 18.14
CA VAL A 70 -39.60 -11.28 16.74
C VAL A 70 -40.03 -9.83 16.48
N GLY A 71 -39.19 -9.01 15.84
CA GLY A 71 -39.61 -7.68 15.38
C GLY A 71 -38.50 -6.91 14.66
N PRO A 72 -38.71 -6.38 13.43
CA PRO A 72 -37.64 -6.07 12.49
C PRO A 72 -37.14 -4.62 12.64
N GLN A 73 -35.82 -4.43 12.64
CA GLN A 73 -35.23 -3.11 12.43
C GLN A 73 -34.67 -3.00 11.01
N HIS A 74 -35.37 -2.21 10.21
CA HIS A 74 -34.85 -1.56 9.03
C HIS A 74 -33.60 -0.75 9.39
N THR A 75 -32.45 -1.10 8.83
CA THR A 75 -31.34 -0.17 8.69
C THR A 75 -30.89 -0.15 7.23
N SER A 76 -31.06 1.02 6.63
CA SER A 76 -30.62 1.40 5.30
C SER A 76 -29.09 1.33 5.23
N GLY A 77 -28.57 0.24 4.66
CA GLY A 77 -27.16 0.10 4.31
C GLY A 77 -26.82 0.97 3.08
N ILE A 78 -26.25 2.14 3.34
CA ILE A 78 -25.46 2.90 2.37
C ILE A 78 -24.15 2.13 2.22
N SER A 79 -23.99 1.41 1.12
CA SER A 79 -22.78 0.66 0.79
C SER A 79 -21.69 1.63 0.30
N ASP A 80 -20.75 1.97 1.17
CA ASP A 80 -19.50 2.64 0.83
C ASP A 80 -18.62 1.71 -0.02
N ASN A 81 -18.58 2.00 -1.31
CA ASN A 81 -17.70 1.35 -2.28
C ASN A 81 -16.25 1.79 -2.06
N HIS A 82 -15.46 0.98 -1.35
CA HIS A 82 -14.00 1.15 -1.29
C HIS A 82 -13.32 0.41 -2.44
N SER A 83 -12.92 1.18 -3.46
CA SER A 83 -11.86 0.80 -4.39
C SER A 83 -10.50 1.03 -3.74
N VAL A 84 -9.72 -0.03 -3.57
CA VAL A 84 -8.25 0.08 -3.40
C VAL A 84 -7.60 -0.52 -4.63
N PRO A 85 -6.89 0.27 -5.44
CA PRO A 85 -5.79 -0.22 -6.24
C PRO A 85 -4.47 0.34 -5.71
N PHE A 86 -3.52 -0.57 -5.53
CA PHE A 86 -2.07 -0.43 -5.72
C PHE A 86 -1.38 0.90 -5.41
N LEU A 87 -0.34 0.78 -4.57
CA LEU A 87 0.94 1.50 -4.63
C LEU A 87 0.91 2.79 -5.49
N PHE A 88 0.80 3.92 -4.80
CA PHE A 88 0.90 5.29 -5.30
C PHE A 88 1.85 5.38 -6.51
N ASP A 89 1.28 5.44 -7.72
CA ASP A 89 2.00 5.84 -8.92
C ASP A 89 1.87 7.36 -9.05
N LEU A 90 2.97 8.07 -8.79
CA LEU A 90 3.04 9.55 -8.86
C LEU A 90 2.84 10.10 -10.28
N ASN A 91 2.62 9.24 -11.29
CA ASN A 91 2.55 9.61 -12.70
C ASN A 91 1.15 9.44 -13.35
N MET A 92 0.05 9.30 -12.60
CA MET A 92 -1.28 9.39 -13.21
C MET A 92 -1.60 10.86 -13.55
N PRO A 93 -1.69 11.27 -14.83
CA PRO A 93 -2.18 12.60 -15.16
C PRO A 93 -3.64 12.72 -14.74
N THR A 94 -4.03 13.93 -14.34
CA THR A 94 -5.44 14.34 -14.16
C THR A 94 -6.20 13.95 -15.43
N GLN A 95 -7.30 13.21 -15.30
CA GLN A 95 -8.12 12.78 -16.44
C GLN A 95 -8.63 14.00 -17.20
N GLN A 96 -7.91 14.43 -18.24
CA GLN A 96 -8.48 15.21 -19.33
C GLN A 96 -9.20 14.22 -20.24
N GLU A 97 -10.52 14.37 -20.33
CA GLU A 97 -11.36 13.64 -21.27
C GLU A 97 -10.94 13.99 -22.71
N PHE A 98 -10.13 13.12 -23.32
CA PHE A 98 -9.90 13.17 -24.76
C PHE A 98 -11.09 12.52 -25.47
N PRO A 99 -11.61 13.15 -26.55
CA PRO A 99 -12.69 12.57 -27.34
C PRO A 99 -12.23 11.27 -28.02
N PRO A 100 -13.13 10.30 -28.24
CA PRO A 100 -12.77 9.01 -28.81
C PRO A 100 -12.26 9.20 -30.25
N SER A 101 -11.01 8.80 -30.48
CA SER A 101 -10.43 8.73 -31.83
C SER A 101 -11.03 7.54 -32.61
N PRO A 102 -11.06 7.60 -33.96
CA PRO A 102 -11.87 6.72 -34.78
C PRO A 102 -11.37 5.27 -34.77
N ILE A 103 -12.29 4.33 -34.55
CA ILE A 103 -12.04 2.89 -34.63
C ILE A 103 -11.73 2.54 -36.09
N HIS A 104 -10.49 2.14 -36.37
CA HIS A 104 -10.13 1.49 -37.64
C HIS A 104 -10.72 0.07 -37.62
N GLN A 105 -11.78 -0.15 -38.40
CA GLN A 105 -12.40 -1.47 -38.56
C GLN A 105 -11.55 -2.29 -39.53
N THR A 106 -10.79 -3.26 -39.02
CA THR A 106 -10.27 -4.37 -39.82
C THR A 106 -11.36 -5.43 -39.93
N GLU A 107 -11.99 -5.52 -41.10
CA GLU A 107 -12.96 -6.57 -41.42
C GLU A 107 -12.24 -7.92 -41.50
N THR A 108 -12.45 -8.75 -40.49
CA THR A 108 -12.25 -10.21 -40.59
C THR A 108 -13.63 -10.84 -40.51
N GLU A 109 -14.13 -11.32 -41.65
CA GLU A 109 -15.41 -12.02 -41.75
C GLU A 109 -15.36 -13.36 -41.03
N GLN A 110 -15.71 -13.36 -39.75
CA GLN A 110 -16.08 -14.58 -39.03
C GLN A 110 -17.58 -14.83 -39.22
N ASN A 111 -17.88 -15.82 -40.06
CA ASN A 111 -19.23 -16.28 -40.41
C ASN A 111 -19.92 -16.96 -39.21
N HIS A 112 -20.37 -16.18 -38.23
CA HIS A 112 -21.35 -16.63 -37.25
C HIS A 112 -22.76 -16.36 -37.81
N HIS A 113 -23.58 -17.41 -37.91
CA HIS A 113 -24.98 -17.33 -38.35
C HIS A 113 -25.75 -16.25 -37.55
N LYS A 114 -25.86 -15.04 -38.11
CA LYS A 114 -26.74 -14.00 -37.58
C LYS A 114 -28.19 -14.43 -37.84
N PRO A 115 -29.09 -14.37 -36.85
CA PRO A 115 -30.50 -14.66 -37.09
C PRO A 115 -31.04 -13.72 -38.18
N ARG A 116 -31.81 -14.27 -39.13
CA ARG A 116 -32.36 -13.57 -40.32
C ARG A 116 -33.24 -12.33 -40.00
N THR A 117 -33.61 -12.12 -38.74
CA THR A 117 -34.32 -10.92 -38.29
C THR A 117 -33.53 -10.25 -37.17
N PRO A 118 -33.20 -8.95 -37.29
CA PRO A 118 -32.52 -8.22 -36.23
C PRO A 118 -33.39 -8.21 -34.97
N ARG A 119 -32.75 -8.33 -33.81
CA ARG A 119 -33.44 -8.37 -32.54
C ARG A 119 -34.09 -7.01 -32.25
N ILE A 120 -35.36 -7.02 -31.80
CA ILE A 120 -36.06 -5.78 -31.43
C ILE A 120 -35.35 -5.16 -30.22
N ASN A 121 -34.75 -3.99 -30.39
CA ASN A 121 -34.21 -3.18 -29.30
C ASN A 121 -35.34 -2.43 -28.56
N ASN A 122 -35.00 -1.75 -27.48
CA ASN A 122 -35.97 -1.06 -26.64
C ASN A 122 -36.70 0.09 -27.37
N GLU A 123 -35.97 0.86 -28.15
CA GLU A 123 -36.50 1.97 -28.95
C GLU A 123 -37.49 1.51 -30.03
N LEU A 124 -37.16 0.42 -30.73
CA LEU A 124 -38.04 -0.16 -31.74
C LEU A 124 -39.31 -0.79 -31.12
N ARG A 125 -39.24 -1.31 -29.88
CA ARG A 125 -40.46 -1.72 -29.16
C ARG A 125 -41.39 -0.54 -28.89
N LEU A 126 -40.83 0.60 -28.49
CA LEU A 126 -41.58 1.83 -28.27
C LEU A 126 -42.19 2.35 -29.57
N GLU A 127 -41.43 2.37 -30.66
CA GLU A 127 -41.92 2.81 -31.97
C GLU A 127 -43.07 1.93 -32.49
N ILE A 128 -42.95 0.61 -32.35
CA ILE A 128 -44.02 -0.34 -32.68
C ILE A 128 -45.25 -0.05 -31.79
N LEU A 129 -45.07 0.17 -30.49
CA LEU A 129 -46.19 0.48 -29.59
C LEU A 129 -46.88 1.79 -29.98
N LEU A 130 -46.14 2.87 -30.23
CA LEU A 130 -46.70 4.15 -30.66
C LEU A 130 -47.47 4.02 -31.97
N PHE A 131 -46.93 3.25 -32.92
CA PHE A 131 -47.61 2.96 -34.19
C PHE A 131 -48.97 2.27 -33.99
N LEU A 132 -49.06 1.36 -33.01
CA LEU A 132 -50.29 0.65 -32.64
C LEU A 132 -51.26 1.55 -31.87
N LEU A 133 -50.77 2.35 -30.91
CA LEU A 133 -51.57 3.30 -30.13
C LEU A 133 -52.25 4.34 -31.02
N LEU A 134 -51.55 4.83 -32.05
CA LEU A 134 -52.11 5.77 -33.03
C LEU A 134 -53.19 5.14 -33.93
N ARG A 135 -53.35 3.81 -33.92
CA ARG A 135 -54.26 3.03 -34.77
C ARG A 135 -55.19 2.12 -33.97
N LYS A 136 -55.47 2.51 -32.72
CA LYS A 136 -56.50 1.91 -31.87
C LYS A 136 -57.82 2.66 -32.02
N GLU A 137 -58.93 2.01 -31.71
CA GLU A 137 -60.24 2.65 -31.68
C GLU A 137 -60.33 3.68 -30.54
N LYS A 138 -61.05 4.78 -30.78
CA LYS A 138 -61.11 5.92 -29.83
C LYS A 138 -61.70 5.54 -28.47
N HIS A 139 -62.66 4.62 -28.45
CA HIS A 139 -63.40 4.22 -27.24
C HIS A 139 -63.17 2.75 -26.85
N SER A 140 -62.22 2.09 -27.50
CA SER A 140 -61.91 0.67 -27.27
C SER A 140 -60.40 0.46 -27.19
N ASP A 141 -60.01 -0.64 -26.56
CA ASP A 141 -58.64 -1.15 -26.54
C ASP A 141 -58.36 -2.11 -27.70
N GLU A 142 -59.26 -2.14 -28.67
CA GLU A 142 -59.11 -2.85 -29.92
C GLU A 142 -58.35 -2.03 -30.97
N LEU A 143 -57.51 -2.74 -31.72
CA LEU A 143 -56.79 -2.17 -32.85
C LEU A 143 -57.70 -2.20 -34.07
N ILE A 144 -57.70 -1.12 -34.86
CA ILE A 144 -58.46 -1.02 -36.11
C ILE A 144 -58.13 -2.22 -37.01
N HIS A 145 -59.14 -2.75 -37.71
CA HIS A 145 -58.96 -3.89 -38.59
C HIS A 145 -57.81 -3.67 -39.59
N GLY A 146 -56.91 -4.64 -39.70
CA GLY A 146 -55.74 -4.56 -40.57
C GLY A 146 -54.48 -3.90 -39.95
N THR A 147 -54.57 -3.22 -38.81
CA THR A 147 -53.42 -2.57 -38.14
C THR A 147 -52.26 -3.53 -37.87
N ASN A 148 -52.56 -4.74 -37.40
CA ASN A 148 -51.54 -5.78 -37.20
C ASN A 148 -50.84 -6.19 -38.50
N ARG A 149 -51.56 -6.23 -39.64
CA ARG A 149 -50.97 -6.55 -40.95
C ARG A 149 -50.06 -5.41 -41.43
N GLN A 150 -50.48 -4.16 -41.22
CA GLN A 150 -49.68 -2.98 -41.55
C GLN A 150 -48.40 -2.90 -40.70
N ALA A 151 -48.49 -3.19 -39.39
CA ALA A 151 -47.32 -3.23 -38.51
C ALA A 151 -46.33 -4.33 -38.92
N VAL A 152 -46.82 -5.51 -39.32
CA VAL A 152 -45.96 -6.60 -39.84
C VAL A 152 -45.22 -6.16 -41.10
N ILE A 153 -45.91 -5.50 -42.04
CA ILE A 153 -45.30 -4.99 -43.28
C ILE A 153 -44.30 -3.87 -42.98
N LYS A 154 -44.64 -2.94 -42.09
CA LYS A 154 -43.81 -1.77 -41.77
C LYS A 154 -42.53 -2.15 -41.02
N PHE A 155 -42.62 -3.02 -40.02
CA PHE A 155 -41.50 -3.32 -39.11
C PHE A 155 -40.80 -4.65 -39.41
N GLY A 156 -41.31 -5.45 -40.34
CA GLY A 156 -40.67 -6.71 -40.75
C GLY A 156 -40.68 -7.82 -39.69
N TYR A 157 -41.51 -7.72 -38.64
CA TYR A 157 -41.65 -8.74 -37.59
C TYR A 157 -42.92 -9.56 -37.73
N THR A 158 -42.91 -10.76 -37.16
CA THR A 158 -44.08 -11.65 -37.21
C THR A 158 -45.30 -11.03 -36.51
N ARG A 159 -46.50 -11.38 -36.99
CA ARG A 159 -47.77 -10.94 -36.38
C ARG A 159 -47.85 -11.29 -34.88
N LYS A 160 -47.25 -12.41 -34.47
CA LYS A 160 -47.17 -12.84 -33.07
C LYS A 160 -46.36 -11.84 -32.23
N THR A 161 -45.21 -11.40 -32.74
CA THR A 161 -44.35 -10.43 -32.05
C THR A 161 -45.04 -9.08 -31.86
N ILE A 162 -45.68 -8.56 -32.92
CA ILE A 162 -46.46 -7.31 -32.85
C ILE A 162 -47.60 -7.43 -31.83
N ARG A 163 -48.36 -8.54 -31.85
CA ARG A 163 -49.43 -8.79 -30.87
C ARG A 163 -48.93 -8.86 -29.43
N LEU A 164 -47.78 -9.49 -29.19
CA LEU A 164 -47.20 -9.57 -27.84
C LEU A 164 -46.82 -8.19 -27.28
N ILE A 165 -46.33 -7.29 -28.13
CA ILE A 165 -46.04 -5.89 -27.74
C ILE A 165 -47.34 -5.20 -27.31
N TRP A 166 -48.42 -5.35 -28.09
CA TRP A 166 -49.74 -4.80 -27.78
C TRP A 166 -50.33 -5.37 -26.49
N GLN A 167 -50.35 -6.69 -26.35
CA GLN A 167 -50.89 -7.37 -25.16
C GLN A 167 -50.15 -6.97 -23.90
N ARG A 168 -48.82 -6.84 -23.97
CA ARG A 168 -48.02 -6.36 -22.84
C ARG A 168 -48.41 -4.93 -22.46
N ALA A 169 -48.69 -4.06 -23.43
CA ALA A 169 -49.13 -2.69 -23.17
C ALA A 169 -50.51 -2.64 -22.51
N LEU A 170 -51.45 -3.47 -22.97
CA LEU A 170 -52.77 -3.62 -22.34
C LEU A 170 -52.66 -4.14 -20.90
N ALA A 171 -51.77 -5.11 -20.64
CA ALA A 171 -51.54 -5.63 -19.30
C ALA A 171 -50.99 -4.56 -18.34
N HIS A 172 -50.01 -3.75 -18.78
CA HIS A 172 -49.50 -2.62 -17.99
C HIS A 172 -50.57 -1.55 -17.76
N LYS A 173 -51.38 -1.24 -18.79
CA LYS A 173 -52.52 -0.31 -18.65
C LYS A 173 -53.53 -0.80 -17.60
N ALA A 174 -53.87 -2.08 -17.63
CA ALA A 174 -54.80 -2.69 -16.66
C ALA A 174 -54.24 -2.67 -15.23
N ALA A 175 -52.91 -2.81 -15.07
CA ALA A 175 -52.22 -2.71 -13.79
C ALA A 175 -52.00 -1.26 -13.31
N MET A 176 -52.40 -0.24 -14.09
CA MET A 176 -52.10 1.18 -13.86
C MET A 176 -50.58 1.48 -13.76
N ASP A 177 -49.75 0.66 -14.42
CA ASP A 177 -48.30 0.80 -14.45
C ASP A 177 -47.83 1.59 -15.67
N SER A 178 -46.67 2.24 -15.53
CA SER A 178 -45.93 2.76 -16.68
C SER A 178 -45.53 1.62 -17.62
N TYR A 179 -45.57 1.86 -18.94
CA TYR A 179 -45.16 0.82 -19.90
C TYR A 179 -43.64 0.60 -19.89
N PHE A 180 -43.19 -0.50 -19.30
CA PHE A 180 -41.80 -0.91 -19.31
C PHE A 180 -41.48 -1.76 -20.56
N TYR A 181 -40.79 -1.16 -21.54
CA TYR A 181 -40.38 -1.82 -22.79
C TYR A 181 -39.07 -2.63 -22.68
N ASP A 182 -38.50 -2.73 -21.47
CA ASP A 182 -37.23 -3.40 -21.27
C ASP A 182 -37.24 -4.87 -21.69
N SER A 183 -36.15 -5.24 -22.36
CA SER A 183 -35.85 -6.61 -22.68
C SER A 183 -35.56 -7.39 -21.40
N LYS A 184 -36.37 -8.41 -21.11
CA LYS A 184 -36.11 -9.40 -20.03
C LYS A 184 -34.93 -10.34 -20.34
N TYR A 185 -34.12 -10.02 -21.34
CA TYR A 185 -32.98 -10.85 -21.75
C TYR A 185 -31.83 -10.83 -20.75
N HIS A 186 -31.69 -9.79 -19.93
CA HIS A 186 -30.77 -9.84 -18.80
C HIS A 186 -31.10 -10.99 -17.82
N ASN A 187 -32.34 -11.50 -17.85
CA ASN A 187 -32.78 -12.68 -17.09
C ASN A 187 -32.57 -14.01 -17.82
N CYS A 188 -32.07 -14.00 -19.06
CA CYS A 188 -31.79 -15.23 -19.80
C CYS A 188 -30.29 -15.50 -19.87
N GLY A 189 -29.94 -16.78 -19.95
CA GLY A 189 -28.57 -17.27 -19.87
C GLY A 189 -28.25 -17.94 -18.54
N ARG A 190 -27.06 -18.53 -18.45
CA ARG A 190 -26.59 -19.25 -17.25
C ARG A 190 -26.39 -18.25 -16.11
N LYS A 191 -27.07 -18.47 -14.98
CA LYS A 191 -26.82 -17.71 -13.74
C LYS A 191 -25.37 -17.88 -13.32
N ARG A 192 -24.74 -16.79 -12.89
CA ARG A 192 -23.36 -16.83 -12.40
C ARG A 192 -23.32 -17.63 -11.11
N ILE A 193 -22.25 -18.42 -10.94
CA ILE A 193 -21.95 -19.09 -9.68
C ILE A 193 -21.62 -17.99 -8.67
N GLN A 194 -22.25 -18.05 -7.51
CA GLN A 194 -21.97 -17.17 -6.38
C GLN A 194 -21.11 -17.94 -5.39
N VAL A 195 -20.05 -17.29 -4.91
CA VAL A 195 -19.15 -17.80 -3.88
C VAL A 195 -19.33 -16.89 -2.68
N THR A 196 -19.63 -17.46 -1.51
CA THR A 196 -19.87 -16.66 -0.30
C THR A 196 -18.56 -16.38 0.43
N TYR A 197 -18.56 -15.38 1.31
CA TYR A 197 -17.41 -15.06 2.13
C TYR A 197 -16.95 -16.28 2.94
N GLU A 198 -17.89 -16.98 3.58
CA GLU A 198 -17.62 -18.12 4.46
C GLU A 198 -16.95 -19.27 3.71
N SER A 199 -17.33 -19.49 2.45
CA SER A 199 -16.74 -20.55 1.61
C SER A 199 -15.27 -20.32 1.28
N ILE A 200 -14.83 -19.06 1.24
CA ILE A 200 -13.42 -18.72 1.05
C ILE A 200 -12.74 -18.66 2.42
N ALA A 201 -13.37 -18.02 3.40
CA ALA A 201 -12.80 -17.74 4.72
C ALA A 201 -12.44 -19.03 5.48
N SER A 202 -13.21 -20.11 5.32
CA SER A 202 -12.95 -21.42 5.93
C SER A 202 -11.75 -22.17 5.34
N ILE A 203 -11.28 -21.78 4.16
CA ILE A 203 -10.10 -22.37 3.52
C ILE A 203 -8.84 -21.79 4.17
N ALA A 204 -7.92 -22.64 4.61
CA ALA A 204 -6.65 -22.21 5.19
C ALA A 204 -5.84 -21.37 4.19
N MET A 205 -5.06 -20.40 4.69
CA MET A 205 -4.32 -19.45 3.85
C MET A 205 -3.39 -20.15 2.82
N GLY A 206 -2.77 -21.27 3.20
CA GLY A 206 -1.89 -22.06 2.32
C GLY A 206 -2.62 -22.71 1.13
N ASP A 207 -3.89 -23.05 1.29
CA ASP A 207 -4.70 -23.76 0.28
C ASP A 207 -5.39 -22.81 -0.71
N ARG A 208 -5.14 -21.50 -0.59
CA ARG A 208 -5.73 -20.45 -1.44
C ARG A 208 -4.71 -19.43 -1.93
N THR A 209 -3.46 -19.86 -2.10
CA THR A 209 -2.34 -19.00 -2.56
C THR A 209 -2.45 -18.65 -4.04
N THR A 210 -2.86 -19.59 -4.88
CA THR A 210 -3.01 -19.38 -6.33
C THR A 210 -4.48 -19.44 -6.79
N ILE A 211 -4.76 -18.92 -7.99
CA ILE A 211 -6.07 -19.07 -8.64
C ILE A 211 -6.44 -20.55 -8.81
N ILE A 212 -5.45 -21.41 -9.06
CA ILE A 212 -5.66 -22.84 -9.29
C ILE A 212 -6.04 -23.54 -7.98
N ASP A 213 -5.33 -23.25 -6.88
CA ASP A 213 -5.60 -23.88 -5.58
C ASP A 213 -6.96 -23.45 -5.04
N LEU A 214 -7.26 -22.14 -5.08
CA LEU A 214 -8.56 -21.63 -4.69
C LEU A 214 -9.69 -22.23 -5.55
N ALA A 215 -9.46 -22.42 -6.86
CA ALA A 215 -10.44 -23.06 -7.73
C ALA A 215 -10.67 -24.54 -7.37
N ARG A 216 -9.62 -25.28 -7.02
CA ARG A 216 -9.70 -26.66 -6.53
C ARG A 216 -10.54 -26.73 -5.24
N MET A 217 -10.25 -25.88 -4.27
CA MET A 217 -10.94 -25.85 -2.98
C MET A 217 -12.42 -25.45 -3.11
N LEU A 218 -12.75 -24.57 -4.06
CA LEU A 218 -14.13 -24.14 -4.33
C LEU A 218 -14.88 -25.04 -5.32
N ASN A 219 -14.24 -26.09 -5.86
CA ASN A 219 -14.77 -26.92 -6.95
C ASN A 219 -15.21 -26.10 -8.19
N LEU A 220 -14.40 -25.11 -8.56
CA LEU A 220 -14.61 -24.22 -9.71
C LEU A 220 -13.52 -24.39 -10.77
N SER A 221 -13.76 -23.87 -11.97
CA SER A 221 -12.69 -23.75 -12.97
C SER A 221 -11.77 -22.58 -12.63
N PRO A 222 -10.45 -22.66 -12.88
CA PRO A 222 -9.52 -21.55 -12.69
C PRO A 222 -9.97 -20.27 -13.42
N THR A 223 -10.52 -20.41 -14.64
CA THR A 223 -11.04 -19.27 -15.41
C THR A 223 -12.26 -18.60 -14.77
N THR A 224 -13.03 -19.32 -13.95
CA THR A 224 -14.16 -18.76 -13.18
C THR A 224 -13.63 -17.90 -12.06
N VAL A 225 -12.67 -18.40 -11.28
CA VAL A 225 -12.03 -17.67 -10.18
C VAL A 225 -11.29 -16.45 -10.71
N TRP A 226 -10.55 -16.56 -11.81
CA TRP A 226 -9.91 -15.41 -12.47
C TRP A 226 -10.92 -14.33 -12.88
N ARG A 227 -12.07 -14.71 -13.44
CA ARG A 227 -13.16 -13.77 -13.77
C ARG A 227 -13.74 -13.12 -12.51
N MET A 228 -13.86 -13.85 -11.39
CA MET A 228 -14.30 -13.32 -10.10
C MET A 228 -13.31 -12.29 -9.55
N VAL A 229 -12.01 -12.55 -9.69
CA VAL A 229 -10.93 -11.60 -9.34
C VAL A 229 -10.99 -10.33 -10.19
N LYS A 230 -11.10 -10.45 -11.53
CA LYS A 230 -11.23 -9.28 -12.42
C LYS A 230 -12.49 -8.45 -12.12
N ARG A 231 -13.56 -9.09 -11.63
CA ARG A 231 -14.81 -8.44 -11.21
C ARG A 231 -14.78 -7.93 -9.77
N LYS A 232 -13.66 -8.08 -9.05
CA LYS A 232 -13.50 -7.67 -7.65
C LYS A 232 -14.45 -8.38 -6.67
N GLN A 233 -14.93 -9.57 -7.02
CA GLN A 233 -15.71 -10.43 -6.12
C GLN A 233 -14.79 -11.21 -5.17
N ILE A 234 -13.57 -11.50 -5.63
CA ILE A 234 -12.48 -12.09 -4.84
C ILE A 234 -11.31 -11.12 -4.95
N LYS A 235 -10.68 -10.79 -3.82
CA LYS A 235 -9.56 -9.86 -3.78
C LYS A 235 -8.25 -10.64 -3.61
N PRO A 236 -7.32 -10.60 -4.59
CA PRO A 236 -5.97 -11.07 -4.36
C PRO A 236 -5.30 -10.13 -3.36
N HIS A 237 -4.55 -10.70 -2.42
CA HIS A 237 -3.83 -9.95 -1.41
C HIS A 237 -2.49 -10.64 -1.12
N SER A 238 -1.45 -9.83 -0.94
CA SER A 238 -0.16 -10.29 -0.47
C SER A 238 -0.02 -9.83 0.97
N SER A 239 0.23 -10.77 1.88
CA SER A 239 0.48 -10.49 3.30
C SER A 239 1.98 -10.32 3.50
N PRO A 240 2.50 -9.10 3.75
CA PRO A 240 3.90 -8.92 4.10
C PRO A 240 4.19 -9.53 5.48
N LEU A 241 5.45 -9.92 5.71
CA LEU A 241 5.92 -10.30 7.02
C LEU A 241 6.21 -9.03 7.82
N ASN A 242 5.54 -8.86 8.95
CA ASN A 242 5.77 -7.74 9.88
C ASN A 242 6.58 -8.23 11.09
N PRO A 243 7.42 -7.37 11.70
CA PRO A 243 8.14 -7.75 12.91
C PRO A 243 7.15 -8.02 14.05
N GLY A 244 7.41 -9.06 14.84
CA GLY A 244 6.65 -9.32 16.06
C GLY A 244 6.91 -8.22 17.10
N ILE A 245 5.85 -7.74 17.74
CA ILE A 245 5.93 -6.69 18.78
C ILE A 245 5.64 -7.31 20.14
N SER A 246 6.62 -7.21 21.06
CA SER A 246 6.45 -7.64 22.46
C SER A 246 5.53 -6.69 23.23
N GLU A 247 4.99 -7.12 24.37
CA GLU A 247 4.13 -6.27 25.19
C GLU A 247 4.86 -4.99 25.67
N GLU A 248 6.15 -5.07 25.99
CA GLU A 248 6.96 -3.89 26.35
C GLU A 248 7.07 -2.92 25.17
N CYS A 249 7.23 -3.44 23.95
CA CYS A 249 7.26 -2.61 22.74
C CYS A 249 5.90 -1.97 22.48
N LYS A 250 4.78 -2.68 22.70
CA LYS A 250 3.41 -2.13 22.60
C LYS A 250 3.22 -0.98 23.59
N MET A 251 3.64 -1.17 24.84
CA MET A 251 3.58 -0.12 25.86
C MET A 251 4.45 1.09 25.51
N ALA A 252 5.66 0.88 25.01
CA ALA A 252 6.54 1.95 24.55
C ALA A 252 5.93 2.73 23.38
N ARG A 253 5.31 2.03 22.42
CA ARG A 253 4.58 2.64 21.29
C ARG A 253 3.40 3.48 21.76
N MET A 254 2.56 2.96 22.66
CA MET A 254 1.46 3.74 23.24
C MET A 254 1.95 4.98 23.99
N LYS A 255 2.95 4.85 24.87
CA LYS A 255 3.55 5.97 25.60
C LYS A 255 4.06 7.05 24.65
N TRP A 256 4.75 6.63 23.59
CA TRP A 256 5.28 7.54 22.59
C TRP A 256 4.17 8.31 21.88
N VAL A 257 3.13 7.62 21.38
CA VAL A 257 1.99 8.30 20.72
C VAL A 257 1.23 9.22 21.68
N LEU A 258 1.00 8.79 22.93
CA LEU A 258 0.37 9.63 23.94
C LEU A 258 1.17 10.90 24.22
N GLY A 259 2.50 10.83 24.20
CA GLY A 259 3.40 11.98 24.34
C GLY A 259 3.37 12.96 23.16
N LEU A 260 2.78 12.58 22.02
CA LEU A 260 2.58 13.44 20.86
C LEU A 260 1.24 14.18 20.89
N LEU A 261 0.38 13.92 21.87
CA LEU A 261 -0.90 14.60 22.07
C LEU A 261 -0.73 15.83 22.97
N MET A 262 -1.50 16.88 22.68
CA MET A 262 -1.51 18.09 23.49
C MET A 262 -2.15 17.83 24.85
N ASP A 263 -1.40 18.02 25.93
CA ASP A 263 -1.84 17.65 27.28
C ASP A 263 -3.18 18.29 27.67
N TYR A 264 -3.34 19.58 27.36
CA TYR A 264 -4.55 20.35 27.66
C TYR A 264 -5.79 19.92 26.85
N SER A 265 -5.60 19.14 25.78
CA SER A 265 -6.70 18.65 24.93
C SER A 265 -7.34 17.38 25.48
N ILE A 266 -6.67 16.67 26.39
CA ILE A 266 -7.13 15.40 26.97
C ILE A 266 -7.89 15.69 28.29
N PRO A 267 -9.06 15.06 28.55
CA PRO A 267 -9.70 13.99 27.78
C PRO A 267 -10.75 14.47 26.77
N ASN A 268 -10.96 15.78 26.64
CA ASN A 268 -12.14 16.30 25.94
C ASN A 268 -12.06 16.14 24.42
N ASP A 269 -10.97 16.61 23.81
CA ASP A 269 -10.75 16.63 22.36
C ASP A 269 -9.29 16.30 22.02
N PRO A 270 -8.82 15.06 22.28
CA PRO A 270 -7.42 14.70 22.14
C PRO A 270 -6.88 15.01 20.74
N THR A 271 -5.92 15.92 20.65
CA THR A 271 -5.39 16.43 19.38
C THR A 271 -3.86 16.40 19.41
N TYR A 272 -3.23 15.95 18.32
CA TYR A 272 -1.76 15.92 18.22
C TYR A 272 -1.15 17.32 18.23
N TYR A 273 0.07 17.47 18.74
CA TYR A 273 0.84 18.69 18.52
C TYR A 273 1.01 18.98 17.02
N ILE A 274 1.17 20.26 16.66
CA ILE A 274 1.50 20.66 15.28
C ILE A 274 2.86 20.11 14.81
N MET A 275 3.76 19.71 15.72
CA MET A 275 5.06 19.08 15.40
C MET A 275 6.01 19.94 14.53
N TYR A 276 5.89 21.27 14.53
CA TYR A 276 6.80 22.15 13.78
C TYR A 276 8.23 22.21 14.34
N ASP A 277 8.45 21.65 15.52
CA ASP A 277 9.75 21.60 16.23
C ASP A 277 10.37 20.20 16.23
N PHE A 278 9.84 19.29 15.42
CA PHE A 278 10.32 17.94 15.30
C PHE A 278 11.11 17.78 14.01
N ILE A 279 12.29 17.16 14.12
CA ILE A 279 13.10 16.71 13.01
C ILE A 279 13.16 15.18 13.10
N HIS A 280 12.80 14.48 12.03
CA HIS A 280 13.09 13.05 11.93
C HIS A 280 14.38 12.86 11.16
N ILE A 281 15.26 12.04 11.71
CA ILE A 281 16.47 11.54 11.05
C ILE A 281 16.40 10.03 10.91
N ASN A 282 17.03 9.54 9.84
CA ASN A 282 17.22 8.12 9.60
C ASN A 282 18.20 7.91 8.45
N GLU A 283 18.74 6.70 8.37
CA GLU A 283 19.66 6.24 7.33
C GLU A 283 18.98 5.28 6.36
N LYS A 284 19.37 5.34 5.08
CA LYS A 284 18.93 4.35 4.09
C LYS A 284 19.98 4.03 3.07
N TRP A 285 20.06 2.74 2.73
CA TRP A 285 20.77 2.25 1.55
C TRP A 285 19.96 2.53 0.27
N PHE A 286 20.54 3.32 -0.63
CA PHE A 286 20.06 3.50 -1.99
C PHE A 286 20.88 2.62 -2.92
N TYR A 287 20.19 1.85 -3.77
CA TYR A 287 20.81 0.92 -4.72
C TYR A 287 20.91 1.57 -6.09
N LEU A 288 22.02 1.34 -6.79
CA LEU A 288 22.24 1.82 -8.16
C LEU A 288 21.11 1.41 -9.11
N THR A 289 20.53 0.23 -8.91
CA THR A 289 19.52 -0.31 -9.80
C THR A 289 18.65 -1.35 -9.10
N GLN A 290 17.37 -1.47 -9.49
CA GLN A 290 16.48 -2.50 -8.94
C GLN A 290 16.71 -3.86 -9.63
N LYS A 291 16.53 -4.96 -8.89
CA LYS A 291 16.64 -6.34 -9.42
C LYS A 291 15.64 -6.60 -10.57
N SER A 292 14.45 -6.04 -10.45
CA SER A 292 13.41 -6.01 -11.48
C SER A 292 12.92 -4.57 -11.63
N GLN A 293 12.64 -4.14 -12.86
CA GLN A 293 12.13 -2.81 -13.16
C GLN A 293 10.94 -2.96 -14.10
N ARG A 294 9.78 -2.44 -13.69
CA ARG A 294 8.62 -2.41 -14.57
C ARG A 294 8.76 -1.25 -15.55
N VAL A 295 8.58 -1.55 -16.84
CA VAL A 295 8.53 -0.60 -17.94
C VAL A 295 7.35 -0.97 -18.84
N TYR A 296 6.75 0.03 -19.49
CA TYR A 296 5.75 -0.21 -20.53
C TYR A 296 6.46 -0.22 -21.87
N LEU A 297 6.22 -1.26 -22.67
CA LEU A 297 6.81 -1.43 -23.98
C LEU A 297 5.75 -1.19 -25.06
N ALA A 298 6.17 -0.61 -26.18
CA ALA A 298 5.31 -0.54 -27.35
C ALA A 298 5.04 -1.95 -27.91
N ASN A 299 3.94 -2.12 -28.66
CA ASN A 299 3.65 -3.39 -29.30
C ASN A 299 4.80 -3.76 -30.25
N ASN A 300 5.39 -4.94 -30.05
CA ASN A 300 6.59 -5.45 -30.74
C ASN A 300 7.93 -4.73 -30.43
N GLU A 301 8.01 -3.92 -29.37
CA GLU A 301 9.31 -3.40 -28.91
C GLU A 301 10.16 -4.56 -28.35
N PRO A 302 11.44 -4.68 -28.74
CA PRO A 302 12.32 -5.70 -28.18
C PRO A 302 12.52 -5.47 -26.68
N PHE A 303 12.49 -6.55 -25.90
CA PHE A 303 12.66 -6.46 -24.45
C PHE A 303 13.98 -5.79 -24.06
N PRO A 304 13.96 -4.71 -23.26
CA PRO A 304 15.16 -3.98 -22.89
C PRO A 304 16.05 -4.84 -21.98
N HIS A 305 17.24 -5.17 -22.46
CA HIS A 305 18.16 -6.03 -21.75
C HIS A 305 19.07 -5.24 -20.77
N ARG A 306 18.85 -5.41 -19.46
CA ARG A 306 19.66 -4.81 -18.39
C ARG A 306 20.75 -5.77 -17.93
N LYS A 307 22.01 -5.32 -17.90
CA LYS A 307 23.17 -6.11 -17.45
C LYS A 307 23.70 -5.59 -16.11
N GLY A 308 24.01 -6.51 -15.21
CA GLY A 308 24.74 -6.25 -13.97
C GLY A 308 25.75 -7.38 -13.72
N LYS A 309 26.82 -7.11 -12.97
CA LYS A 309 27.83 -8.12 -12.64
C LYS A 309 27.29 -9.20 -11.68
N SER A 310 26.35 -8.83 -10.82
CA SER A 310 25.69 -9.73 -9.87
C SER A 310 24.32 -9.16 -9.47
N ARG A 311 23.33 -10.04 -9.27
CA ARG A 311 22.02 -9.70 -8.69
C ARG A 311 22.04 -9.48 -7.19
N THR A 312 23.07 -9.99 -6.49
CA THR A 312 23.21 -9.88 -5.03
C THR A 312 24.14 -8.73 -4.63
N LYS A 313 25.19 -8.48 -5.40
CA LYS A 313 26.20 -7.44 -5.14
C LYS A 313 25.94 -6.17 -5.97
N ILE A 314 24.73 -5.63 -5.87
CA ILE A 314 24.37 -4.35 -6.52
C ILE A 314 25.05 -3.21 -5.74
N PRO A 315 25.77 -2.28 -6.40
CA PRO A 315 26.34 -1.12 -5.71
C PRO A 315 25.27 -0.33 -4.97
N LYS A 316 25.57 0.03 -3.72
CA LYS A 316 24.66 0.75 -2.82
C LYS A 316 25.40 1.76 -1.96
N PHE A 317 24.73 2.87 -1.63
CA PHE A 317 25.25 3.96 -0.81
C PHE A 317 24.28 4.29 0.32
N MET A 318 24.79 4.49 1.52
CA MET A 318 23.99 4.88 2.67
C MET A 318 23.93 6.40 2.74
N PHE A 319 22.74 6.93 3.00
CA PHE A 319 22.50 8.35 3.24
C PHE A 319 21.75 8.54 4.54
N MET A 320 22.13 9.53 5.34
CA MET A 320 21.31 10.06 6.43
C MET A 320 20.44 11.19 5.86
N ALA A 321 19.12 11.11 6.02
CA ALA A 321 18.23 12.23 5.71
C ALA A 321 17.74 12.89 6.99
N ALA A 322 17.48 14.19 6.92
CA ALA A 322 16.87 14.95 7.99
C ALA A 322 15.73 15.80 7.44
N VAL A 323 14.55 15.65 8.02
CA VAL A 323 13.33 16.34 7.59
C VAL A 323 12.50 16.82 8.79
N ALA A 324 11.98 18.02 8.69
CA ALA A 324 11.02 18.62 9.58
C ALA A 324 9.65 18.73 8.90
N ARG A 325 8.66 19.28 9.61
CA ARG A 325 7.33 19.50 9.05
C ARG A 325 7.30 20.77 8.17
N PRO A 326 6.87 20.68 6.90
CA PRO A 326 6.73 21.85 6.02
C PRO A 326 5.75 22.88 6.59
N ARG A 327 6.01 24.17 6.35
CA ARG A 327 5.18 25.31 6.77
C ARG A 327 4.61 26.01 5.54
N TRP A 328 3.34 26.39 5.65
CA TRP A 328 2.55 26.96 4.55
C TRP A 328 2.01 28.32 4.96
N GLY A 329 2.05 29.27 4.04
CA GLY A 329 1.44 30.59 4.20
C GLY A 329 -0.08 30.52 4.09
N GLN A 330 -0.75 31.64 4.41
CA GLN A 330 -2.21 31.75 4.38
C GLN A 330 -2.81 31.57 2.97
N ASP A 331 -2.03 31.85 1.93
CA ASP A 331 -2.39 31.69 0.53
C ASP A 331 -2.13 30.27 -0.02
N GLY A 332 -1.65 29.35 0.83
CA GLY A 332 -1.29 27.99 0.47
C GLY A 332 0.07 27.86 -0.22
N GLN A 333 0.87 28.92 -0.27
CA GLN A 333 2.26 28.83 -0.76
C GLN A 333 3.16 28.16 0.30
N CYS A 334 4.14 27.40 -0.18
CA CYS A 334 5.12 26.76 0.69
C CYS A 334 6.16 27.79 1.14
N GLU A 335 6.08 28.26 2.39
CA GLU A 335 7.08 29.16 2.97
C GLU A 335 8.36 28.42 3.37
N TRP A 336 8.22 27.16 3.80
CA TRP A 336 9.33 26.32 4.18
C TRP A 336 9.04 24.85 3.89
N ASP A 337 9.90 24.19 3.11
CA ASP A 337 9.65 22.83 2.62
C ASP A 337 9.97 21.72 3.64
N GLY A 338 10.54 22.08 4.80
CA GLY A 338 10.92 21.16 5.87
C GLY A 338 12.13 20.29 5.56
N LYS A 339 12.84 20.49 4.45
CA LYS A 339 13.98 19.65 4.06
C LYS A 339 15.30 20.23 4.56
N LEU A 340 15.93 19.56 5.52
CA LEU A 340 17.23 20.00 6.07
C LEU A 340 18.38 19.49 5.22
N GLY A 341 18.38 18.20 4.88
CA GLY A 341 19.37 17.64 3.98
C GLY A 341 19.29 16.13 3.83
N ILE A 342 20.07 15.63 2.86
CA ILE A 342 20.36 14.23 2.65
C ILE A 342 21.87 14.08 2.45
N PHE A 343 22.53 13.39 3.37
CA PHE A 343 23.97 13.40 3.54
C PHE A 343 24.53 11.99 3.28
N PRO A 344 25.40 11.80 2.27
CA PRO A 344 26.00 10.49 1.99
C PRO A 344 27.08 10.14 3.03
N PHE A 345 27.08 8.89 3.51
CA PHE A 345 28.20 8.35 4.29
C PHE A 345 29.36 7.97 3.37
N THR A 346 30.34 8.88 3.24
CA THR A 346 31.44 8.71 2.30
C THR A 346 32.80 9.13 2.84
N ASP A 347 33.85 8.45 2.35
CA ASP A 347 35.25 8.80 2.55
C ASP A 347 35.85 9.36 1.26
N ALA A 348 36.59 10.46 1.36
CA ALA A 348 37.42 10.96 0.28
C ALA A 348 38.76 10.22 0.26
N VAL A 349 38.94 9.27 -0.68
CA VAL A 349 40.12 8.41 -0.76
C VAL A 349 40.85 8.63 -2.07
N ALA A 350 42.15 8.94 -2.03
CA ALA A 350 42.97 9.03 -3.22
C ALA A 350 43.06 7.67 -3.95
N ALA A 351 42.83 7.67 -5.27
CA ALA A 351 42.91 6.48 -6.09
C ALA A 351 44.32 5.84 -6.01
N LYS A 352 44.41 4.62 -5.51
CA LYS A 352 45.70 3.92 -5.29
C LYS A 352 46.39 3.48 -6.58
N ARG A 353 45.63 3.23 -7.65
CA ARG A 353 46.11 2.74 -8.95
C ARG A 353 45.48 3.56 -10.08
N THR A 354 46.24 3.77 -11.15
CA THR A 354 45.70 4.30 -12.40
C THR A 354 44.79 3.24 -13.03
N SER A 355 43.64 3.65 -13.52
CA SER A 355 42.69 2.82 -14.25
C SER A 355 42.26 3.52 -15.53
N LYS A 356 41.53 2.81 -16.40
CA LYS A 356 40.97 3.39 -17.63
C LYS A 356 40.13 4.65 -17.37
N ASN A 357 39.50 4.74 -16.19
CA ASN A 357 38.57 5.83 -15.87
C ASN A 357 39.20 6.94 -14.99
N ARG A 358 40.44 6.79 -14.50
CA ARG A 358 41.10 7.79 -13.64
C ARG A 358 42.57 7.52 -13.36
N VAL A 359 43.32 8.59 -13.13
CA VAL A 359 44.75 8.58 -12.78
C VAL A 359 44.93 8.27 -11.29
N LYS A 360 46.05 7.64 -10.93
CA LYS A 360 46.46 7.48 -9.53
C LYS A 360 46.52 8.86 -8.84
N GLY A 361 46.00 8.94 -7.63
CA GLY A 361 45.97 10.17 -6.83
C GLY A 361 44.69 11.02 -6.97
N THR A 362 43.83 10.76 -7.97
CA THR A 362 42.51 11.41 -8.03
C THR A 362 41.69 11.07 -6.79
N ILE A 363 41.16 12.08 -6.10
CA ILE A 363 40.28 11.88 -4.93
C ILE A 363 38.99 11.20 -5.41
N GLU A 364 38.69 10.05 -4.83
CA GLU A 364 37.48 9.27 -5.10
C GLU A 364 36.61 9.25 -3.85
N THR A 365 35.32 9.48 -4.04
CA THR A 365 34.32 9.32 -2.99
C THR A 365 33.96 7.84 -2.87
N LYS A 366 34.31 7.22 -1.75
CA LYS A 366 33.98 5.82 -1.45
C LYS A 366 32.89 5.73 -0.41
N PRO A 367 31.97 4.75 -0.51
CA PRO A 367 30.99 4.54 0.53
C PRO A 367 31.69 4.02 1.79
N ILE A 368 31.29 4.53 2.95
CA ILE A 368 31.73 3.96 4.23
C ILE A 368 31.15 2.55 4.34
N LYS A 369 31.99 1.58 4.75
CA LYS A 369 31.59 0.17 4.83
C LYS A 369 30.62 -0.12 5.98
N SER A 370 30.78 0.57 7.11
CA SER A 370 29.87 0.48 8.25
C SER A 370 29.73 1.83 8.94
N VAL A 371 28.50 2.21 9.25
CA VAL A 371 28.21 3.41 10.04
C VAL A 371 28.24 3.03 11.51
N ASN A 372 29.09 3.70 12.26
CA ASN A 372 29.25 3.53 13.71
C ASN A 372 28.91 4.83 14.45
N GLN A 373 28.94 4.79 15.78
CA GLN A 373 28.64 5.97 16.60
C GLN A 373 29.50 7.20 16.29
N ILE A 374 30.77 6.99 15.89
CA ILE A 374 31.67 8.11 15.53
C ILE A 374 31.19 8.76 14.23
N ALA A 375 30.86 7.96 13.21
CA ALA A 375 30.35 8.44 11.94
C ALA A 375 29.00 9.16 12.11
N THR A 376 28.07 8.57 12.88
CA THR A 376 26.77 9.17 13.18
C THR A 376 26.95 10.51 13.91
N ARG A 377 27.77 10.53 14.97
CA ARG A 377 28.06 11.75 15.73
C ARG A 377 28.63 12.85 14.83
N ALA A 378 29.63 12.52 14.01
CA ALA A 378 30.21 13.45 13.06
C ALA A 378 29.16 13.96 12.06
N MET A 379 28.22 13.13 11.64
CA MET A 379 27.13 13.52 10.77
C MET A 379 26.18 14.53 11.45
N LEU A 380 25.80 14.26 12.70
CA LEU A 380 24.94 15.15 13.48
C LEU A 380 25.61 16.52 13.72
N ILE A 381 26.85 16.52 14.20
CA ILE A 381 27.55 17.75 14.59
C ILE A 381 27.99 18.57 13.38
N ASN A 382 28.59 17.93 12.37
CA ASN A 382 29.23 18.66 11.27
C ASN A 382 28.30 18.94 10.09
N TYR A 383 27.16 18.24 9.98
CA TYR A 383 26.25 18.40 8.84
C TYR A 383 24.83 18.79 9.28
N LEU A 384 24.22 18.05 10.22
CA LEU A 384 22.84 18.32 10.62
C LEU A 384 22.71 19.67 11.35
N ILE A 385 23.55 19.91 12.37
CA ILE A 385 23.49 21.16 13.14
C ILE A 385 23.66 22.39 12.22
N PRO A 386 24.69 22.47 11.35
CA PRO A 386 24.80 23.58 10.40
C PRO A 386 23.58 23.71 9.48
N ALA A 387 23.05 22.59 8.97
CA ALA A 387 21.87 22.62 8.11
C ALA A 387 20.62 23.15 8.83
N ILE A 388 20.45 22.83 10.11
CA ILE A 388 19.40 23.41 10.95
C ILE A 388 19.60 24.93 11.02
N LYS A 389 20.77 25.41 11.42
CA LYS A 389 21.02 26.85 11.56
C LYS A 389 20.82 27.63 10.26
N GLU A 390 21.21 27.05 9.13
CA GLU A 390 21.10 27.69 7.83
C GLU A 390 19.65 27.74 7.34
N LYS A 391 18.89 26.65 7.52
CA LYS A 391 17.59 26.46 6.85
C LYS A 391 16.39 26.62 7.76
N TRP A 392 16.57 26.64 9.08
CA TRP A 392 15.44 26.74 10.00
C TRP A 392 14.74 28.10 9.84
N PRO A 393 13.39 28.16 9.89
CA PRO A 393 12.69 29.42 9.74
C PRO A 393 13.06 30.41 10.86
N PRO A 394 13.02 31.72 10.58
CA PRO A 394 13.26 32.74 11.60
C PRO A 394 12.39 32.55 12.84
N HIS A 395 12.98 32.71 14.02
CA HIS A 395 12.27 32.62 15.31
C HIS A 395 12.79 33.65 16.30
N GLU A 396 11.95 33.99 17.28
CA GLU A 396 12.32 34.84 18.40
C GLU A 396 12.70 33.98 19.61
N GLY A 397 13.77 34.36 20.31
CA GLY A 397 14.23 33.68 21.52
C GLY A 397 14.81 32.29 21.30
N GLU A 398 14.97 31.54 22.40
CA GLU A 398 15.50 30.19 22.37
C GLU A 398 14.46 29.19 21.83
N ARG A 399 14.86 28.36 20.86
CA ARG A 399 14.01 27.33 20.25
C ARG A 399 14.48 25.95 20.64
N VAL A 400 13.59 25.16 21.23
CA VAL A 400 13.83 23.73 21.49
C VAL A 400 13.41 22.93 20.27
N ILE A 401 14.30 22.09 19.76
CA ILE A 401 14.07 21.20 18.61
C ILE A 401 14.28 19.76 19.06
N TYR A 402 13.29 18.91 18.76
CA TYR A 402 13.34 17.48 19.05
C TYR A 402 13.80 16.72 17.81
N ILE A 403 14.96 16.07 17.90
CA ILE A 403 15.51 15.25 16.83
C ILE A 403 15.17 13.79 17.14
N ILE A 404 14.27 13.22 16.34
CA ILE A 404 13.78 11.85 16.46
C ILE A 404 14.64 10.92 15.61
N GLN A 405 15.20 9.90 16.26
CA GLN A 405 15.99 8.84 15.63
C GLN A 405 15.53 7.45 16.11
N ASP A 406 15.98 6.40 15.43
CA ASP A 406 15.74 5.02 15.87
C ASP A 406 16.69 4.56 17.00
N ASN A 407 16.53 3.32 17.44
CA ASN A 407 17.31 2.71 18.52
C ASN A 407 18.54 1.94 18.03
N ALA A 408 19.06 2.21 16.82
CA ALA A 408 20.24 1.54 16.31
C ALA A 408 21.44 1.76 17.24
N LYS A 409 22.25 0.72 17.43
CA LYS A 409 23.47 0.79 18.27
C LYS A 409 24.49 1.83 17.77
N ALA A 410 24.44 2.18 16.50
CA ALA A 410 25.27 3.20 15.89
C ALA A 410 24.82 4.63 16.24
N HIS A 411 23.67 4.83 16.88
CA HIS A 411 23.21 6.14 17.29
C HIS A 411 23.78 6.54 18.64
N ILE A 412 24.07 7.83 18.77
CA ILE A 412 24.43 8.43 20.04
C ILE A 412 23.17 8.81 20.81
N LEU A 413 23.24 8.80 22.13
CA LEU A 413 22.16 9.24 23.00
C LEU A 413 22.33 10.71 23.37
N GLN A 414 21.27 11.32 23.92
CA GLN A 414 21.32 12.71 24.36
C GLN A 414 22.46 12.97 25.36
N ASN A 415 22.83 12.00 26.20
CA ASN A 415 23.89 12.14 27.20
C ASN A 415 25.32 11.95 26.65
N ASP A 416 25.49 11.78 25.34
CA ASP A 416 26.82 11.68 24.71
C ASP A 416 27.65 12.94 25.01
N GLN A 417 28.89 12.74 25.47
CA GLN A 417 29.73 13.82 26.01
C GLN A 417 30.05 14.90 24.97
N GLU A 418 30.28 14.50 23.72
CA GLU A 418 30.62 15.42 22.64
C GLU A 418 29.34 16.10 22.11
N TRP A 419 28.22 15.38 22.03
CA TRP A 419 26.92 16.00 21.74
C TRP A 419 26.54 17.08 22.77
N GLN A 420 26.79 16.84 24.06
CA GLN A 420 26.52 17.79 25.14
C GLN A 420 27.33 19.11 25.02
N GLN A 421 28.38 19.16 24.20
CA GLN A 421 29.10 20.40 23.90
C GLN A 421 28.43 21.23 22.80
N HIS A 422 27.55 20.61 21.99
CA HIS A 422 26.96 21.20 20.80
C HIS A 422 25.43 21.30 20.84
N TYR A 423 24.76 20.62 21.77
CA TYR A 423 23.29 20.58 21.80
C TYR A 423 22.64 21.97 21.99
N LYS A 424 23.33 22.91 22.64
CA LYS A 424 22.86 24.28 22.84
C LYS A 424 23.81 25.30 22.21
N GLN A 425 23.38 25.93 21.12
CA GLN A 425 24.15 26.96 20.41
C GLN A 425 23.25 27.78 19.49
N ASP A 426 23.60 29.05 19.27
CA ASP A 426 22.93 29.98 18.34
C ASP A 426 21.42 30.09 18.53
N GLY A 427 20.95 30.09 19.79
CA GLY A 427 19.53 30.17 20.11
C GLY A 427 18.74 28.87 19.93
N PHE A 428 19.41 27.77 19.59
CA PHE A 428 18.80 26.44 19.52
C PHE A 428 19.19 25.59 20.73
N THR A 429 18.23 24.81 21.22
CA THR A 429 18.44 23.69 22.15
C THR A 429 17.94 22.42 21.49
N LEU A 430 18.87 21.52 21.16
CA LEU A 430 18.64 20.29 20.40
C LEU A 430 18.51 19.10 21.35
N ILE A 431 17.39 18.38 21.25
CA ILE A 431 17.07 17.24 22.11
C ILE A 431 16.96 15.98 21.25
N LEU A 432 17.94 15.09 21.37
CA LEU A 432 17.88 13.76 20.78
C LEU A 432 16.85 12.92 21.54
N THR A 433 15.89 12.39 20.80
CA THR A 433 14.83 11.53 21.31
C THR A 433 14.75 10.28 20.45
N GLN A 434 14.43 9.17 21.09
CA GLN A 434 14.31 7.89 20.42
C GLN A 434 12.85 7.53 20.19
N GLN A 435 12.55 7.05 18.99
CA GLN A 435 11.27 6.41 18.72
C GLN A 435 11.23 5.01 19.37
N PRO A 436 10.04 4.39 19.50
CA PRO A 436 9.91 3.05 20.06
C PRO A 436 10.66 2.01 19.22
N ALA A 437 11.13 0.92 19.86
CA ALA A 437 11.80 -0.16 19.15
C ALA A 437 10.87 -0.82 18.10
N ASN A 438 11.45 -1.37 17.03
CA ASN A 438 10.73 -2.09 15.94
C ASN A 438 9.55 -1.30 15.34
N SER A 439 9.66 0.03 15.28
CA SER A 439 8.57 0.94 14.91
C SER A 439 8.92 1.84 13.72
N PRO A 440 9.20 1.28 12.53
CA PRO A 440 9.51 2.08 11.33
C PRO A 440 8.34 2.98 10.91
N ASP A 441 7.11 2.61 11.26
CA ASP A 441 5.88 3.39 11.08
C ASP A 441 5.82 4.65 11.96
N CYS A 442 6.66 4.76 12.99
CA CYS A 442 6.82 5.95 13.83
C CYS A 442 7.88 6.95 13.32
N ASN A 443 8.56 6.66 12.20
CA ASN A 443 9.53 7.57 11.58
C ASN A 443 9.02 8.11 10.25
N ILE A 444 9.00 9.43 10.05
CA ILE A 444 8.57 10.07 8.78
C ILE A 444 9.35 9.54 7.56
N LEU A 445 10.64 9.27 7.73
CA LEU A 445 11.49 8.84 6.62
C LEU A 445 11.12 7.44 6.15
N ASP A 446 10.99 6.48 7.07
CA ASP A 446 10.60 5.10 6.75
C ASP A 446 9.12 4.97 6.38
N LEU A 447 8.25 5.71 7.06
CA LEU A 447 6.81 5.69 6.86
C LEU A 447 6.41 6.01 5.41
N GLY A 448 7.20 6.84 4.71
CA GLY A 448 6.96 7.02 3.27
C GLY A 448 7.89 7.96 2.51
N PHE A 449 8.66 8.83 3.19
CA PHE A 449 9.45 9.82 2.45
C PHE A 449 10.60 9.18 1.67
N PHE A 450 11.30 8.20 2.26
CA PHE A 450 12.34 7.46 1.54
C PHE A 450 11.82 6.70 0.33
N ARG A 451 10.62 6.09 0.43
CA ARG A 451 10.00 5.40 -0.71
C ARG A 451 9.72 6.38 -1.86
N SER A 452 9.36 7.62 -1.53
CA SER A 452 9.15 8.68 -2.52
C SER A 452 10.46 9.08 -3.21
N ILE A 453 11.55 9.24 -2.44
CA ILE A 453 12.88 9.55 -2.99
C ILE A 453 13.36 8.42 -3.90
N GLN A 454 13.25 7.16 -3.45
CA GLN A 454 13.64 5.99 -4.24
C GLN A 454 12.87 5.88 -5.56
N SER A 455 11.56 6.16 -5.54
CA SER A 455 10.72 6.13 -6.74
C SER A 455 11.21 7.11 -7.81
N LEU A 456 11.55 8.36 -7.43
CA LEU A 456 12.10 9.34 -8.36
C LEU A 456 13.54 9.00 -8.77
N MET A 457 14.39 8.62 -7.83
CA MET A 457 15.79 8.27 -8.10
C MET A 457 15.90 7.12 -9.11
N HIS A 458 15.09 6.07 -8.98
CA HIS A 458 15.13 4.95 -9.92
C HIS A 458 14.68 5.32 -11.33
N LYS A 459 13.82 6.33 -11.51
CA LYS A 459 13.46 6.86 -12.83
C LYS A 459 14.66 7.54 -13.52
N LYS A 460 15.63 8.07 -12.76
CA LYS A 460 16.84 8.70 -13.31
C LYS A 460 17.86 7.69 -13.85
N MET A 461 17.71 6.40 -13.53
CA MET A 461 18.55 5.30 -14.06
C MET A 461 20.08 5.55 -13.96
N PRO A 462 20.61 5.82 -12.76
CA PRO A 462 22.04 6.11 -12.57
C PRO A 462 22.91 4.92 -13.01
N LYS A 463 24.08 5.21 -13.60
CA LYS A 463 24.99 4.19 -14.17
C LYS A 463 26.27 4.02 -13.36
N THR A 464 26.72 5.07 -12.71
CA THR A 464 27.88 5.07 -11.82
C THR A 464 27.46 5.36 -10.37
N VAL A 465 28.42 5.17 -9.47
CA VAL A 465 28.24 5.47 -8.05
C VAL A 465 28.08 6.96 -7.82
N GLU A 466 28.83 7.77 -8.56
CA GLU A 466 28.77 9.22 -8.54
C GLU A 466 27.40 9.70 -9.06
N ASP A 467 26.91 9.10 -10.15
CA ASP A 467 25.56 9.37 -10.67
C ASP A 467 24.48 9.01 -9.66
N LEU A 468 24.66 7.94 -8.88
CA LEU A 468 23.72 7.54 -7.83
C LEU A 468 23.62 8.61 -6.76
N SER A 469 24.76 9.17 -6.31
CA SER A 469 24.74 10.25 -5.32
C SER A 469 24.03 11.49 -5.85
N GLY A 470 24.34 11.90 -7.08
CA GLY A 470 23.65 13.01 -7.74
C GLY A 470 22.15 12.75 -7.86
N ALA A 471 21.76 11.57 -8.32
CA ALA A 471 20.37 11.18 -8.51
C ALA A 471 19.56 11.16 -7.20
N VAL A 472 20.17 10.74 -6.07
CA VAL A 472 19.54 10.78 -4.75
C VAL A 472 19.33 12.22 -4.29
N THR A 473 20.36 13.06 -4.36
CA THR A 473 20.27 14.48 -3.97
C THR A 473 19.26 15.24 -4.83
N GLU A 474 19.28 15.03 -6.15
CA GLU A 474 18.30 15.63 -7.05
C GLU A 474 16.87 15.15 -6.74
N ALA A 475 16.66 13.85 -6.55
CA ALA A 475 15.34 13.31 -6.23
C ALA A 475 14.81 13.88 -4.90
N TYR A 476 15.66 14.01 -3.89
CA TYR A 476 15.30 14.65 -2.62
C TYR A 476 14.86 16.11 -2.81
N ASN A 477 15.60 16.88 -3.60
CA ASN A 477 15.28 18.29 -3.87
C ASN A 477 14.03 18.45 -4.75
N GLU A 478 13.84 17.57 -5.73
CA GLU A 478 12.72 17.60 -6.70
C GLU A 478 11.36 17.26 -6.05
N LEU A 479 11.34 16.47 -4.97
CA LEU A 479 10.09 16.14 -4.29
C LEU A 479 9.36 17.38 -3.79
N HIS A 480 8.10 17.57 -4.19
CA HIS A 480 7.30 18.67 -3.69
C HIS A 480 7.08 18.58 -2.16
N ALA A 481 7.08 19.72 -1.46
CA ALA A 481 6.91 19.81 0.00
C ALA A 481 5.61 19.13 0.49
N LYS A 482 4.57 19.13 -0.35
CA LYS A 482 3.31 18.43 -0.05
C LYS A 482 3.49 16.92 0.15
N THR A 483 4.43 16.29 -0.55
CA THR A 483 4.74 14.87 -0.34
C THR A 483 5.18 14.63 1.09
N LEU A 484 6.08 15.46 1.61
CA LEU A 484 6.54 15.37 3.00
C LEU A 484 5.42 15.71 3.99
N SER A 485 4.66 16.79 3.75
CA SER A 485 3.50 17.18 4.56
C SER A 485 2.46 16.06 4.68
N ASN A 486 2.20 15.33 3.59
CA ASN A 486 1.30 14.18 3.59
C ASN A 486 1.82 13.02 4.46
N VAL A 487 3.14 12.81 4.54
CA VAL A 487 3.72 11.78 5.42
C VAL A 487 3.61 12.18 6.89
N TRP A 488 3.81 13.47 7.23
CA TRP A 488 3.52 13.99 8.57
C TRP A 488 2.07 13.75 9.00
N MET A 489 1.14 13.99 8.09
CA MET A 489 -0.27 13.65 8.32
C MET A 489 -0.49 12.13 8.47
N SER A 490 0.22 11.30 7.70
CA SER A 490 0.17 9.84 7.88
C SER A 490 0.62 9.44 9.29
N LEU A 491 1.68 10.06 9.83
CA LEU A 491 2.21 9.71 11.14
C LEU A 491 1.17 9.89 12.24
N GLN A 492 0.39 10.98 12.19
CA GLN A 492 -0.66 11.23 13.18
C GLN A 492 -1.83 10.23 13.03
N TYR A 493 -2.20 9.86 11.81
CA TYR A 493 -3.20 8.81 11.58
C TYR A 493 -2.68 7.42 11.98
N VAL A 494 -1.40 7.13 11.77
CA VAL A 494 -0.74 5.93 12.28
C VAL A 494 -0.80 5.90 13.80
N GLY A 495 -0.53 7.02 14.47
CA GLY A 495 -0.72 7.15 15.91
C GLY A 495 -2.13 6.76 16.36
N ASN A 496 -3.17 7.14 15.60
CA ASN A 496 -4.54 6.70 15.90
C ASN A 496 -4.71 5.18 15.82
N GLU A 497 -4.11 4.53 14.80
CA GLU A 497 -4.17 3.07 14.69
C GLU A 497 -3.37 2.38 15.81
N ILE A 498 -2.19 2.91 16.17
CA ILE A 498 -1.41 2.42 17.32
C ILE A 498 -2.25 2.46 18.60
N LEU A 499 -2.99 3.55 18.85
CA LEU A 499 -3.86 3.65 20.03
C LEU A 499 -5.05 2.67 19.94
N LYS A 500 -5.73 2.58 18.80
CA LYS A 500 -6.87 1.66 18.60
C LYS A 500 -6.46 0.19 18.79
N HIS A 501 -5.24 -0.15 18.39
CA HIS A 501 -4.67 -1.48 18.47
C HIS A 501 -3.74 -1.66 19.68
N LYS A 502 -3.83 -0.79 20.69
CA LYS A 502 -3.11 -0.93 21.99
C LYS A 502 -1.60 -1.16 21.84
N GLY A 503 -0.98 -0.47 20.88
CA GLY A 503 0.45 -0.54 20.61
C GLY A 503 0.88 -1.57 19.56
N ASP A 504 -0.02 -2.43 19.09
CA ASP A 504 0.28 -3.45 18.08
C ASP A 504 0.57 -2.85 16.69
N ASN A 505 0.99 -3.68 15.73
CA ASN A 505 1.16 -3.32 14.30
C ASN A 505 0.20 -4.06 13.36
N ASP A 506 -0.78 -4.79 13.91
CA ASP A 506 -1.84 -5.45 13.15
C ASP A 506 -2.93 -4.46 12.68
N TYR A 507 -2.52 -3.51 11.84
CA TYR A 507 -3.43 -2.56 11.20
C TYR A 507 -2.98 -2.23 9.78
N GLN A 508 -3.93 -1.80 8.95
CA GLN A 508 -3.62 -1.31 7.62
C GLN A 508 -3.17 0.14 7.69
N LEU A 509 -2.15 0.49 6.91
CA LEU A 509 -1.66 1.86 6.86
C LEU A 509 -2.78 2.83 6.45
N PRO A 510 -3.10 3.84 7.28
CA PRO A 510 -4.26 4.69 7.07
C PRO A 510 -4.03 5.68 5.91
N HIS A 511 -4.82 5.54 4.83
CA HIS A 511 -4.70 6.39 3.62
C HIS A 511 -5.39 7.76 3.77
N ASN A 512 -6.54 7.81 4.44
CA ASN A 512 -7.28 9.01 4.86
C ASN A 512 -7.63 10.02 3.76
N LYS A 513 -7.61 9.61 2.48
CA LYS A 513 -8.09 10.38 1.32
C LYS A 513 -7.61 11.84 1.32
N LYS A 514 -6.37 12.09 1.77
CA LYS A 514 -5.86 13.45 2.04
C LYS A 514 -5.97 14.42 0.86
N LYS A 515 -5.76 13.91 -0.36
CA LYS A 515 -5.95 14.70 -1.58
C LYS A 515 -7.40 15.18 -1.75
N ILE A 516 -8.38 14.32 -1.50
CA ILE A 516 -9.80 14.69 -1.57
C ILE A 516 -10.13 15.72 -0.49
N LEU A 517 -9.64 15.50 0.74
CA LEU A 517 -9.82 16.47 1.82
C LEU A 517 -9.19 17.82 1.48
N GLU A 518 -8.03 17.83 0.84
CA GLU A 518 -7.36 19.06 0.39
C GLU A 518 -8.14 19.76 -0.71
N ASP A 519 -8.57 19.02 -1.74
CA ASP A 519 -9.36 19.56 -2.87
C ASP A 519 -10.70 20.16 -2.38
N GLU A 520 -11.27 19.63 -1.30
CA GLU A 520 -12.47 20.16 -0.64
C GLU A 520 -12.20 21.29 0.38
N GLY A 521 -10.94 21.64 0.64
CA GLY A 521 -10.55 22.64 1.65
C GLY A 521 -10.74 22.19 3.10
N ASN A 522 -10.92 20.88 3.32
CA ASN A 522 -11.23 20.25 4.60
C ASN A 522 -10.05 19.47 5.22
N LEU A 523 -8.86 19.50 4.61
CA LEU A 523 -7.69 18.83 5.18
C LEU A 523 -7.25 19.55 6.46
N PRO A 524 -7.37 18.92 7.65
CA PRO A 524 -7.02 19.60 8.89
C PRO A 524 -5.50 19.76 9.00
N GLU A 525 -5.06 20.77 9.74
CA GLU A 525 -3.64 20.93 10.09
C GLU A 525 -3.21 19.91 11.16
N GLN A 526 -4.11 19.55 12.08
CA GLN A 526 -3.86 18.57 13.14
C GLN A 526 -4.92 17.48 13.11
N VAL A 527 -4.48 16.23 13.27
CA VAL A 527 -5.38 15.10 13.43
C VAL A 527 -5.88 15.03 14.88
N LYS A 528 -7.14 14.64 15.03
CA LYS A 528 -7.73 14.28 16.31
C LYS A 528 -7.59 12.79 16.57
N ALA A 529 -7.24 12.44 17.79
CA ALA A 529 -7.18 11.06 18.24
C ALA A 529 -8.53 10.62 18.83
N PRO A 530 -8.96 9.37 18.61
CA PRO A 530 -10.19 8.86 19.17
C PRO A 530 -10.12 8.83 20.70
N ARG A 531 -10.99 9.62 21.35
CA ARG A 531 -11.04 9.78 22.81
C ARG A 531 -11.09 8.45 23.57
N TRP A 532 -11.89 7.50 23.09
CA TRP A 532 -12.00 6.19 23.72
C TRP A 532 -10.67 5.44 23.74
N ALA A 533 -9.92 5.46 22.63
CA ALA A 533 -8.64 4.76 22.53
C ALA A 533 -7.56 5.46 23.37
N VAL A 534 -7.55 6.79 23.39
CA VAL A 534 -6.63 7.58 24.24
C VAL A 534 -6.84 7.25 25.72
N ASN A 535 -8.10 7.23 26.17
CA ASN A 535 -8.41 6.95 27.57
C ASN A 535 -8.04 5.50 27.96
N GLU A 536 -8.36 4.54 27.11
CA GLU A 536 -8.00 3.13 27.32
C GLU A 536 -6.48 2.93 27.35
N CYS A 537 -5.75 3.51 26.39
CA CYS A 537 -4.28 3.42 26.36
C CYS A 537 -3.63 4.10 27.57
N LYS A 538 -4.18 5.24 28.04
CA LYS A 538 -3.70 5.89 29.27
C LYS A 538 -3.85 4.96 30.47
N GLN A 539 -5.01 4.35 30.65
CA GLN A 539 -5.25 3.38 31.72
C GLN A 539 -4.27 2.20 31.66
N LEU A 540 -4.11 1.58 30.48
CA LEU A 540 -3.18 0.46 30.29
C LEU A 540 -1.73 0.86 30.61
N VAL A 541 -1.30 2.04 30.19
CA VAL A 541 0.04 2.55 30.46
C VAL A 541 0.25 2.83 31.95
N ASP A 542 -0.75 3.37 32.63
CA ASP A 542 -0.68 3.66 34.07
C ASP A 542 -0.72 2.39 34.91
N GLU A 543 -1.56 1.41 34.56
CA GLU A 543 -1.59 0.07 35.17
C GLU A 543 -0.27 -0.66 34.97
N TRP A 544 0.29 -0.63 33.75
CA TRP A 544 1.59 -1.24 33.47
C TRP A 544 2.70 -0.59 34.28
N ARG A 545 2.68 0.75 34.46
CA ARG A 545 3.64 1.46 35.32
C ARG A 545 3.49 1.12 36.80
N ALA A 546 2.26 0.87 37.27
CA ALA A 546 2.00 0.52 38.67
C ALA A 546 2.41 -0.93 39.00
N ASN A 547 2.45 -1.80 37.99
CA ASN A 547 2.81 -3.22 38.13
C ASN A 547 4.32 -3.50 37.89
N GLN A 548 5.11 -2.48 37.56
CA GLN A 548 6.58 -2.53 37.47
C GLN A 548 7.20 -2.12 38.80
#